data_AF-A0A7W5H6P4-F1
#
_entry.id   AF-A0A7W5H6P4-F1
#
_cell.length_a   1.000
_cell.length_b   1.000
_cell.length_c   1.000
_cell.angle_alpha   90.00
_cell.angle_beta   90.00
_cell.angle_gamma   90.00
#
_symmetry.space_group_name_H-M   'P 1'
#
loop_
_entity.id
_entity.type
_entity.pdbx_description
1 polymer ?
#
loop_
_entity_poly.entity_id
_entity_poly.type
_entity_poly.pdbx_seq_one_letter_code
_entity_poly.pdbx_strand_id
1 'polypeptide(L)'
;MLKLNLEMADFSSFVPFIRNGFSRQCFDEFLSGTTIASAITRLSAFDNLAEDAKELSPEASDCLLRIARVYAEALELFGEKEDVAQWMVTKSLTLGDQTPLELLDTTVGFELVYHELKRLQYGIAG
;
A
#
# COMPACT_ATOMS: atom_id res chain seq x y z
N MET A 1 4.08 -11.56 -15.80
CA MET A 1 4.51 -10.22 -15.36
C MET A 1 3.32 -9.29 -15.40
N LEU A 2 2.55 -9.23 -14.33
CA LEU A 2 1.59 -8.13 -14.15
C LEU A 2 2.37 -7.03 -13.43
N LYS A 3 2.99 -6.12 -14.20
CA LYS A 3 3.29 -4.80 -13.66
C LYS A 3 1.93 -4.23 -13.26
N LEU A 4 1.69 -4.00 -11.97
CA LEU A 4 0.60 -3.14 -11.53
C LEU A 4 0.90 -1.77 -12.15
N ASN A 5 0.35 -1.53 -13.34
CA ASN A 5 0.62 -0.35 -14.15
C ASN A 5 -0.24 0.79 -13.59
N LEU A 6 0.07 1.20 -12.36
CA LEU A 6 -0.68 2.18 -11.57
C LEU A 6 -0.62 3.59 -12.19
N GLU A 7 0.34 3.83 -13.09
CA GLU A 7 0.53 5.13 -13.75
C GLU A 7 -0.54 5.45 -14.82
N MET A 8 -1.31 4.48 -15.32
CA MET A 8 -2.33 4.72 -16.37
C MET A 8 -3.62 3.88 -16.28
N ALA A 9 -3.80 3.05 -15.25
CA ALA A 9 -5.00 2.26 -15.10
C ALA A 9 -6.12 3.06 -14.41
N ASP A 10 -7.29 3.18 -15.07
CA ASP A 10 -8.51 3.61 -14.39
C ASP A 10 -8.74 2.69 -13.18
N PHE A 11 -8.84 3.24 -11.97
CA PHE A 11 -9.05 2.48 -10.74
C PHE A 11 -10.28 1.57 -10.81
N SER A 12 -11.28 1.92 -11.63
CA SER A 12 -12.44 1.07 -11.88
C SER A 12 -12.05 -0.30 -12.45
N SER A 13 -10.94 -0.38 -13.19
CA SER A 13 -10.44 -1.61 -13.78
C SER A 13 -9.92 -2.62 -12.75
N PHE A 14 -9.57 -2.18 -11.53
CA PHE A 14 -9.14 -3.08 -10.46
C PHE A 14 -10.30 -3.68 -9.67
N VAL A 15 -11.51 -3.12 -9.75
CA VAL A 15 -12.67 -3.58 -8.98
C VAL A 15 -12.95 -5.09 -9.16
N PRO A 16 -12.91 -5.67 -10.37
CA PRO A 16 -13.08 -7.11 -10.52
C PRO A 16 -11.97 -7.93 -9.85
N PHE A 17 -10.72 -7.44 -9.89
CA PHE A 17 -9.59 -8.13 -9.28
C PHE A 17 -9.61 -8.06 -7.75
N ILE A 18 -10.04 -6.93 -7.19
CA ILE A 18 -10.27 -6.82 -5.74
C ILE A 18 -11.39 -7.77 -5.32
N ARG A 19 -12.53 -7.78 -6.04
CA ARG A 19 -13.68 -8.62 -5.70
C ARG A 19 -13.40 -10.11 -5.81
N ASN A 20 -12.64 -10.52 -6.82
CA ASN A 20 -12.26 -11.91 -7.02
C ASN A 20 -11.02 -12.31 -6.21
N GLY A 21 -10.29 -11.34 -5.66
CA GLY A 21 -9.01 -11.56 -5.01
C GLY A 21 -7.84 -11.42 -5.96
N PHE A 22 -6.78 -10.71 -5.54
CA PHE A 22 -5.50 -10.78 -6.24
C PHE A 22 -4.90 -12.17 -6.06
N SER A 23 -4.14 -12.65 -7.04
CA SER A 23 -3.42 -13.91 -6.87
C SER A 23 -2.34 -13.77 -5.80
N ARG A 24 -2.07 -14.86 -5.09
CA ARG A 24 -0.96 -14.93 -4.12
C ARG A 24 0.38 -14.56 -4.75
N GLN A 25 0.59 -14.97 -6.00
CA GLN A 25 1.76 -14.57 -6.78
C GLN A 25 1.88 -13.05 -6.92
N CYS A 26 0.79 -12.33 -7.16
CA CYS A 26 0.83 -10.87 -7.28
C CYS A 26 1.22 -10.20 -5.95
N PHE A 27 0.75 -10.74 -4.83
CA PHE A 27 1.16 -10.29 -3.50
C PHE A 27 2.64 -10.57 -3.23
N ASP A 28 3.11 -11.79 -3.48
CA ASP A 28 4.51 -12.16 -3.27
C ASP A 28 5.46 -11.35 -4.17
N GLU A 29 5.07 -11.10 -5.43
CA GLU A 29 5.78 -10.22 -6.36
C GLU A 29 5.89 -8.80 -5.78
N PHE A 30 4.78 -8.24 -5.27
CA PHE A 30 4.77 -6.93 -4.64
C PHE A 30 5.69 -6.88 -3.41
N LEU A 31 5.56 -7.84 -2.50
CA LEU A 31 6.38 -7.92 -1.28
C LEU A 31 7.87 -8.03 -1.61
N SER A 32 8.24 -8.81 -2.62
CA SER A 32 9.65 -8.95 -3.06
C SER A 32 10.23 -7.65 -3.64
N GLY A 33 9.37 -6.75 -4.12
CA GLY A 33 9.76 -5.47 -4.70
C GLY A 33 10.06 -4.38 -3.68
N THR A 34 9.76 -4.62 -2.39
CA THR A 34 9.85 -3.65 -1.30
C THR A 34 10.67 -4.16 -0.12
N THR A 35 11.23 -3.25 0.67
CA THR A 35 12.00 -3.57 1.89
C THR A 35 11.13 -3.67 3.15
N ILE A 36 9.83 -3.30 3.06
CA ILE A 36 8.87 -3.32 4.18
C ILE A 36 7.93 -4.53 4.18
N ALA A 37 8.29 -5.61 3.48
CA ALA A 37 7.45 -6.81 3.34
C ALA A 37 6.94 -7.36 4.67
N SER A 38 7.83 -7.46 5.67
CA SER A 38 7.47 -7.97 7.00
C SER A 38 6.51 -7.07 7.77
N ALA A 39 6.52 -5.76 7.51
CA ALA A 39 5.59 -4.82 8.11
C ALA A 39 4.21 -4.92 7.44
N ILE A 40 4.17 -5.06 6.11
CA ILE A 40 2.92 -5.26 5.36
C ILE A 40 2.20 -6.52 5.83
N THR A 41 2.91 -7.65 5.97
CA THR A 41 2.30 -8.93 6.37
C THR A 41 1.76 -8.94 7.81
N ARG A 42 2.05 -7.92 8.62
CA ARG A 42 1.55 -7.77 9.99
C ARG A 42 0.27 -6.94 10.09
N LEU A 43 -0.22 -6.40 8.97
CA LEU A 43 -1.48 -5.67 8.98
C LEU A 43 -2.65 -6.66 9.14
N SER A 44 -3.68 -6.20 9.84
CA SER A 44 -4.90 -6.95 10.16
C SER A 44 -5.55 -7.60 8.94
N ALA A 45 -5.51 -6.92 7.79
CA ALA A 45 -6.03 -7.41 6.51
C ALA A 45 -5.37 -8.72 6.05
N PHE A 46 -4.19 -9.08 6.56
CA PHE A 46 -3.44 -10.28 6.19
C PHE A 46 -3.34 -11.33 7.32
N ASP A 47 -3.90 -11.09 8.51
CA ASP A 47 -3.77 -11.97 9.69
C ASP A 47 -4.25 -13.40 9.45
N ASN A 48 -5.27 -13.56 8.60
CA ASN A 48 -5.90 -14.85 8.27
C ASN A 48 -5.52 -15.38 6.89
N LEU A 49 -4.48 -14.83 6.26
CA LEU A 49 -4.02 -15.30 4.94
C LEU A 49 -3.40 -16.69 5.08
N ALA A 50 -4.10 -17.72 4.61
CA ALA A 50 -3.59 -19.09 4.64
C ALA A 50 -2.32 -19.24 3.78
N GLU A 51 -1.38 -20.06 4.23
CA GLU A 51 -0.11 -20.26 3.54
C GLU A 51 -0.30 -20.80 2.10
N ASP A 52 -1.30 -21.66 1.90
CA ASP A 52 -1.64 -22.31 0.62
C ASP A 52 -2.75 -21.58 -0.17
N ALA A 53 -3.19 -20.40 0.29
CA ALA A 53 -4.18 -19.60 -0.42
C ALA A 53 -3.66 -19.23 -1.82
N LYS A 54 -4.45 -19.54 -2.84
CA LYS A 54 -4.16 -19.16 -4.24
C LYS A 54 -4.45 -17.70 -4.53
N GLU A 55 -5.42 -17.14 -3.82
CA GLU A 55 -5.92 -15.78 -3.98
C GLU A 55 -6.07 -15.14 -2.59
N LEU A 56 -5.87 -13.83 -2.53
CA LEU A 56 -6.14 -13.03 -1.35
C LEU A 56 -7.64 -12.83 -1.18
N SER A 57 -8.10 -12.63 0.05
CA SER A 57 -9.48 -12.20 0.29
C SER A 57 -9.73 -10.84 -0.39
N PRO A 58 -11.00 -10.47 -0.64
CA PRO A 58 -11.30 -9.13 -1.17
C PRO A 58 -10.77 -8.00 -0.30
N GLU A 59 -10.84 -8.16 1.03
CA GLU A 59 -10.31 -7.21 2.01
C GLU A 59 -8.78 -7.07 1.91
N ALA A 60 -8.06 -8.19 1.89
CA ALA A 60 -6.62 -8.20 1.74
C ALA A 60 -6.16 -7.64 0.38
N SER A 61 -6.93 -7.91 -0.67
CA SER A 61 -6.69 -7.39 -2.02
C SER A 61 -6.88 -5.88 -2.09
N ASP A 62 -7.93 -5.37 -1.44
CA ASP A 62 -8.22 -3.94 -1.34
C ASP A 62 -7.15 -3.20 -0.53
N CYS A 63 -6.71 -3.78 0.59
CA CYS A 63 -5.59 -3.27 1.38
C CYS A 63 -4.29 -3.25 0.57
N LEU A 64 -3.95 -4.35 -0.14
CA LEU A 64 -2.78 -4.43 -0.99
C LEU A 64 -2.78 -3.33 -2.07
N LEU A 65 -3.94 -3.06 -2.68
CA LEU A 65 -4.05 -1.99 -3.68
C LEU A 65 -3.78 -0.61 -3.08
N ARG A 66 -4.32 -0.32 -1.89
CA ARG A 66 -4.03 0.94 -1.17
C ARG A 66 -2.54 1.10 -0.90
N ILE A 67 -1.90 0.05 -0.39
CA ILE A 67 -0.47 0.04 -0.11
C ILE A 67 0.33 0.27 -1.38
N ALA A 68 0.03 -0.49 -2.44
CA ALA A 68 0.74 -0.36 -3.72
C ALA A 68 0.61 1.05 -4.32
N ARG A 69 -0.58 1.66 -4.21
CA ARG A 69 -0.81 3.03 -4.68
C ARG A 69 0.02 4.05 -3.92
N VAL A 70 -0.05 4.04 -2.58
CA VAL A 70 0.73 4.98 -1.76
C VAL A 70 2.22 4.76 -1.98
N TYR A 71 2.68 3.51 -2.04
CA TYR A 71 4.08 3.19 -2.29
C TYR A 71 4.56 3.73 -3.63
N ALA A 72 3.79 3.57 -4.71
CA ALA A 72 4.14 4.06 -6.03
C ALA A 72 4.25 5.60 -6.07
N GLU A 73 3.24 6.30 -5.54
CA GLU A 73 3.27 7.77 -5.50
C GLU A 73 4.34 8.32 -4.56
N ALA A 74 4.64 7.62 -3.46
CA ALA A 74 5.73 7.97 -2.58
C ALA A 74 7.08 7.76 -3.28
N LEU A 75 7.24 6.70 -4.07
CA LEU A 75 8.46 6.46 -4.83
C LEU A 75 8.72 7.54 -5.89
N GLU A 76 7.67 8.06 -6.53
CA GLU A 76 7.79 9.22 -7.41
C GLU A 76 8.27 10.49 -6.69
N LEU A 77 7.84 10.68 -5.43
CA LEU A 77 8.23 11.83 -4.61
C LEU A 77 9.64 11.69 -4.02
N PHE A 78 9.95 10.56 -3.40
CA PHE A 78 11.19 10.35 -2.65
C PHE A 78 12.34 9.81 -3.51
N GLY A 79 12.04 9.18 -4.65
CA GLY A 79 13.03 8.67 -5.61
C GLY A 79 13.65 7.31 -5.24
N GLU A 80 13.89 7.07 -3.95
CA GLU A 80 14.54 5.84 -3.46
C GLU A 80 13.59 4.95 -2.65
N LYS A 81 13.72 3.63 -2.82
CA LYS A 81 12.85 2.66 -2.12
C LYS A 81 13.04 2.69 -0.62
N GLU A 82 14.27 2.91 -0.17
CA GLU A 82 14.65 3.00 1.23
C GLU A 82 13.99 4.20 1.92
N ASP A 83 13.89 5.34 1.22
CA ASP A 83 13.24 6.54 1.74
C ASP A 83 11.72 6.37 1.84
N VAL A 84 11.10 5.74 0.83
CA VAL A 84 9.68 5.36 0.88
C VAL A 84 9.42 4.42 2.05
N ALA A 85 10.22 3.37 2.17
CA ALA A 85 10.13 2.40 3.23
C ALA A 85 10.22 3.05 4.61
N GLN A 86 11.23 3.91 4.80
CA GLN A 86 11.43 4.64 6.04
C GLN A 86 10.22 5.53 6.35
N TRP A 87 9.73 6.29 5.38
CA TRP A 87 8.55 7.14 5.57
C TRP A 87 7.31 6.32 5.95
N MET A 88 7.06 5.20 5.25
CA MET A 88 5.88 4.36 5.48
C MET A 88 5.82 3.72 6.87
N VAL A 89 6.97 3.50 7.51
CA VAL A 89 7.05 2.89 8.86
C VAL A 89 7.42 3.90 9.96
N THR A 90 7.54 5.18 9.62
CA THR A 90 7.83 6.24 10.60
C THR A 90 6.53 6.84 11.09
N LYS A 91 6.38 6.97 12.41
CA LYS A 91 5.23 7.65 13.02
C LYS A 91 5.19 9.11 12.59
N SER A 92 4.00 9.59 12.23
CA SER A 92 3.79 10.98 11.89
C SER A 92 2.86 11.68 12.88
N LEU A 93 3.29 12.86 13.35
CA LEU A 93 2.46 13.72 14.20
C LEU A 93 1.21 14.21 13.46
N THR A 94 1.32 14.48 12.15
CA THR A 94 0.19 14.91 11.31
C THR A 94 -0.82 13.78 11.07
N LEU A 95 -0.41 12.53 11.29
CA LEU A 95 -1.24 11.33 11.20
C LEU A 95 -1.60 10.76 12.59
N GLY A 96 -1.54 11.59 13.65
CA GLY A 96 -1.98 11.17 14.98
C GLY A 96 -1.05 10.15 15.67
N ASP A 97 0.27 10.26 15.43
CA ASP A 97 1.30 9.36 15.96
C ASP A 97 1.22 7.90 15.45
N GLN A 98 0.54 7.71 14.31
CA GLN A 98 0.50 6.46 13.57
C GLN A 98 1.46 6.53 12.36
N THR A 99 1.90 5.36 11.91
CA THR A 99 2.67 5.24 10.67
C THR A 99 1.73 5.30 9.46
N PRO A 100 2.21 5.77 8.28
CA PRO A 100 1.43 5.65 7.06
C PRO A 100 0.96 4.22 6.79
N LEU A 101 1.82 3.21 6.99
CA LEU A 101 1.49 1.82 6.71
C LEU A 101 0.35 1.28 7.58
N GLU A 102 0.35 1.58 8.89
CA GLU A 102 -0.71 1.16 9.82
C GLU A 102 -2.10 1.68 9.40
N LEU A 103 -2.15 2.88 8.81
CA LEU A 103 -3.39 3.51 8.38
C LEU A 103 -3.96 2.93 7.07
N LEU A 104 -3.15 2.22 6.28
CA LEU A 104 -3.55 1.73 4.95
C LEU A 104 -4.43 0.47 5.01
N ASP A 105 -4.68 -0.06 6.20
CA ASP A 105 -5.64 -1.16 6.38
C ASP A 105 -7.10 -0.69 6.13
N THR A 106 -7.39 0.60 6.29
CA THR A 106 -8.72 1.19 6.06
C THR A 106 -8.77 2.21 4.92
N THR A 107 -9.95 2.40 4.33
CA THR A 107 -10.19 3.46 3.34
C THR A 107 -9.98 4.85 3.92
N VAL A 108 -10.44 5.09 5.16
CA VAL A 108 -10.30 6.40 5.82
C VAL A 108 -8.82 6.71 6.08
N GLY A 109 -8.04 5.75 6.57
CA GLY A 109 -6.62 5.94 6.78
C GLY A 109 -5.86 6.16 5.47
N PHE A 110 -6.26 5.51 4.37
CA PHE A 110 -5.72 5.83 3.05
C PHE A 110 -5.94 7.30 2.66
N GLU A 111 -7.13 7.87 2.82
CA GLU A 111 -7.37 9.28 2.50
C GLU A 111 -6.47 10.23 3.32
N LEU A 112 -6.26 9.91 4.61
CA LEU A 112 -5.35 10.67 5.48
C LEU A 112 -3.91 10.62 4.97
N VAL A 113 -3.40 9.42 4.70
CA VAL A 113 -2.04 9.19 4.19
C VAL A 113 -1.86 9.82 2.82
N TYR A 114 -2.86 9.71 1.95
CA TYR A 114 -2.83 10.28 0.61
C TYR A 114 -2.76 11.81 0.65
N HIS A 115 -3.59 12.43 1.49
CA HIS A 115 -3.56 13.87 1.70
C HIS A 115 -2.21 14.34 2.26
N GLU A 116 -1.64 13.60 3.21
CA GLU A 116 -0.30 13.90 3.74
C GLU A 116 0.77 13.80 2.67
N LEU A 117 0.73 12.76 1.84
CA LEU A 117 1.65 12.59 0.73
C LEU A 117 1.55 13.77 -0.26
N LYS A 118 0.34 14.24 -0.57
CA LYS A 118 0.16 15.45 -1.40
C LYS A 118 0.71 16.71 -0.74
N ARG A 119 0.57 16.89 0.58
CA ARG A 119 1.19 18.02 1.29
C ARG A 119 2.71 18.01 1.16
N LEU A 120 3.32 16.84 1.30
CA LEU A 120 4.77 16.65 1.12
C LEU A 120 5.20 16.96 -0.32
N GLN A 121 4.43 16.56 -1.34
CA GLN A 121 4.68 16.89 -2.75
C GLN A 121 4.73 18.40 -3.02
N TYR A 122 3.89 19.20 -2.33
CA TYR A 122 3.88 20.66 -2.48
C TYR A 122 4.87 21.39 -1.56
N GLY A 123 5.77 20.67 -0.88
CA GLY A 123 6.75 21.24 0.05
C GLY A 123 6.13 21.80 1.34
N ILE A 124 4.88 21.43 1.64
CA ILE A 124 4.20 21.83 2.87
C ILE A 124 4.53 20.75 3.91
N ALA A 125 5.71 20.84 4.53
CA ALA A 125 6.03 20.05 5.71
C ALA A 125 5.23 20.61 6.91
N GLY A 126 4.57 19.72 7.66
CA GLY A 126 3.87 20.04 8.92
C GLY A 126 4.77 19.84 10.11
#